data_AF-A0A7Y2DIN0-F1
#
_entry.id   AF-A0A7Y2DIN0-F1
#
_cell.length_a   1.000
_cell.length_b   1.000
_cell.length_c   1.000
_cell.angle_alpha   90.00
_cell.angle_beta   90.00
_cell.angle_gamma   90.00
#
_symmetry.space_group_name_H-M   'P 1'
#
loop_
_entity.id
_entity.type
_entity.pdbx_description
1 polymer ?
#
loop_
_entity_poly.entity_id
_entity_poly.type
_entity_poly.pdbx_seq_one_letter_code
_entity_poly.pdbx_strand_id
1 'polypeptide(L)'
;YLHFDPETNRMAWLGYTFTFGSDEKSDDVNWIRYNEWTRVEGLLLPKLITWHNSEGRKVKEPKNPVNFDNISLEKTSKPDSFYSVPKNAKVVLKQG
;
A
#
# COMPACT_ATOMS: atom_id res chain seq x y z
N TYR A 1 9.81 6.57 -7.39
CA TYR A 1 10.67 7.15 -6.34
C TYR A 1 10.73 6.16 -5.19
N LEU A 2 11.91 5.85 -4.66
CA LEU A 2 12.05 4.91 -3.55
C LEU A 2 13.11 5.44 -2.60
N HIS A 3 12.76 5.62 -1.32
CA HIS A 3 13.67 6.15 -0.32
C HIS A 3 13.74 5.21 0.88
N PHE A 4 14.97 4.92 1.27
CA PHE A 4 15.29 4.14 2.47
C PHE A 4 15.68 5.09 3.60
N ASP A 5 15.33 4.69 4.80
CA ASP A 5 15.82 5.29 6.03
C ASP A 5 17.34 5.00 6.16
N PRO A 6 18.18 6.02 6.35
CA PRO A 6 19.64 5.86 6.32
C PRO A 6 20.19 5.15 7.55
N GLU A 7 19.46 5.15 8.67
CA GLU A 7 19.90 4.52 9.92
C GLU A 7 19.57 3.03 9.92
N THR A 8 18.38 2.68 9.44
CA THR A 8 17.84 1.32 9.51
C THR A 8 17.93 0.55 8.18
N ASN A 9 18.26 1.24 7.08
CA ASN A 9 18.18 0.72 5.70
C ASN A 9 16.81 0.15 5.33
N ARG A 10 15.75 0.58 6.01
CA ARG A 10 14.37 0.13 5.76
C ARG A 10 13.69 1.07 4.78
N MET A 11 12.79 0.57 3.96
CA MET A 11 12.01 1.42 3.08
C MET A 11 11.20 2.41 3.93
N ALA A 12 11.36 3.70 3.68
CA ALA A 12 10.63 4.74 4.40
C ALA A 12 9.54 5.35 3.52
N TRP A 13 9.85 5.56 2.22
CA TRP A 13 8.93 6.21 1.28
C TRP A 13 8.94 5.54 -0.09
N LEU A 14 7.75 5.38 -0.65
CA LEU A 14 7.51 4.98 -2.03
C LEU A 14 6.69 6.06 -2.73
N GLY A 15 7.24 6.66 -3.78
CA GLY A 15 6.52 7.60 -4.64
C GLY A 15 6.13 6.91 -5.96
N TYR A 16 4.84 6.95 -6.28
CA TYR A 16 4.25 6.35 -7.48
C TYR A 16 3.31 7.34 -8.18
N THR A 17 3.14 7.20 -9.50
CA THR A 17 2.22 8.02 -10.31
C THR A 17 1.15 7.11 -10.87
N PHE A 18 -0.11 7.55 -10.88
CA PHE A 18 -1.19 6.79 -11.49
C PHE A 18 -1.52 7.39 -12.86
N THR A 19 -1.46 6.57 -13.91
CA THR A 19 -1.82 6.97 -15.28
C THR A 19 -3.08 6.20 -15.68
N PHE A 20 -4.25 6.71 -15.31
CA PHE A 20 -5.52 6.09 -15.69
C PHE A 20 -6.09 6.73 -16.94
N GLY A 21 -6.02 6.03 -18.06
CA GLY A 21 -6.79 6.38 -19.28
C GLY A 21 -6.37 7.66 -20.01
N SER A 22 -5.26 8.31 -19.61
CA SER A 22 -4.65 9.41 -20.35
C SER A 22 -3.26 9.00 -20.84
N ASP A 23 -2.97 9.23 -22.12
CA ASP A 23 -1.60 9.12 -22.69
C ASP A 23 -0.65 10.19 -22.11
N GLU A 24 -1.20 11.15 -21.37
CA GLU A 24 -0.44 12.15 -20.63
C GLU A 24 0.04 11.60 -19.29
N LYS A 25 1.34 11.80 -19.03
CA LYS A 25 1.94 11.53 -17.72
C LYS A 25 1.29 12.45 -16.70
N SER A 26 0.67 11.88 -15.67
CA SER A 26 0.20 12.67 -14.52
C SER A 26 1.41 13.28 -13.81
N ASP A 27 1.39 14.60 -13.61
CA ASP A 27 2.40 15.33 -12.83
C ASP A 27 2.24 15.11 -11.31
N ASP A 28 1.15 14.46 -10.90
CA ASP A 28 0.84 14.19 -9.51
C ASP A 28 1.50 12.88 -9.06
N VAL A 29 2.55 13.03 -8.27
CA VAL A 29 3.13 11.92 -7.51
C VAL A 29 2.19 11.61 -6.33
N ASN A 30 2.07 10.35 -5.95
CA ASN A 30 1.45 9.92 -4.71
C ASN A 30 2.54 9.26 -3.87
N TRP A 31 2.51 9.49 -2.56
CA TRP A 31 3.52 8.98 -1.66
C TRP A 31 2.91 8.00 -0.67
N ILE A 32 3.60 6.90 -0.42
CA ILE A 32 3.31 5.95 0.64
C ILE A 32 4.45 6.01 1.63
N ARG A 33 4.13 6.28 2.89
CA ARG A 33 5.07 6.22 4.00
C ARG A 33 4.91 4.90 4.74
N TYR A 34 6.03 4.21 4.95
CA TYR A 34 6.10 2.97 5.72
C TYR A 34 6.72 3.25 7.08
N ASN A 35 5.96 3.01 8.13
CA ASN A 35 6.34 3.29 9.51
C ASN A 35 6.13 2.06 10.40
N GLU A 36 6.74 2.12 11.59
CA GLU A 36 6.58 1.13 12.65
C GLU A 36 6.82 -0.30 12.16
N TRP A 37 8.07 -0.64 11.93
CA TRP A 37 8.41 -1.99 11.46
C TRP A 37 8.36 -3.00 12.61
N THR A 38 7.73 -4.14 12.36
CA THR A 38 7.65 -5.26 13.31
C THR A 38 8.18 -6.54 12.66
N ARG A 39 8.66 -7.47 13.50
CA ARG A 39 9.14 -8.77 13.04
C ARG A 39 8.08 -9.83 13.31
N VAL A 40 7.61 -10.50 12.27
CA VAL A 40 6.59 -11.54 12.33
C VAL A 40 7.15 -12.77 11.64
N GLU A 41 7.27 -13.88 12.38
CA GLU A 41 7.77 -15.17 11.87
C GLU A 41 9.08 -15.08 11.07
N GLY A 42 9.98 -14.19 11.49
CA GLY A 42 11.29 -13.97 10.87
C GLY A 42 11.33 -12.90 9.78
N LEU A 43 10.17 -12.49 9.25
CA LEU A 43 10.03 -11.42 8.25
C LEU A 43 9.82 -10.06 8.91
N LEU A 44 10.36 -9.01 8.28
CA LEU A 44 10.18 -7.64 8.73
C LEU A 44 9.06 -6.99 7.91
N LEU A 45 7.99 -6.53 8.58
CA LEU A 45 6.80 -5.99 7.95
C LEU A 45 6.45 -4.62 8.55
N PRO A 46 5.89 -3.69 7.74
CA PRO A 46 5.42 -2.41 8.25
C PRO A 46 4.11 -2.62 9.03
N LYS A 47 4.02 -2.08 10.24
CA LYS A 47 2.81 -2.09 11.06
C LYS A 47 1.92 -0.90 10.74
N LEU A 48 2.49 0.19 10.21
CA LEU A 48 1.77 1.40 9.85
C LEU A 48 2.11 1.83 8.43
N ILE A 49 1.08 2.00 7.60
CA ILE A 49 1.23 2.56 6.25
C ILE A 49 0.36 3.82 6.15
N THR A 50 0.91 4.90 5.63
CA THR A 50 0.20 6.17 5.45
C THR A 50 0.33 6.63 4.00
N TRP A 51 -0.79 6.88 3.34
CA TRP A 51 -0.80 7.48 2.01
C TRP A 51 -0.79 8.99 2.13
N HIS A 52 -0.13 9.67 1.21
CA HIS A 52 -0.09 11.11 1.12
C HIS A 52 -0.40 11.52 -0.31
N ASN A 53 -1.27 12.51 -0.47
CA ASN A 53 -1.38 13.23 -1.73
C ASN A 53 -0.09 14.04 -1.94
N SER A 54 0.29 14.29 -3.20
CA SER A 54 1.21 15.38 -3.49
C SER A 54 0.78 16.14 -4.72
N GLU A 55 1.17 17.42 -4.75
CA GLU A 55 1.10 18.24 -5.96
C GLU A 55 2.53 18.56 -6.36
N GLY A 56 2.95 18.01 -7.50
CA GLY A 56 4.35 18.06 -7.95
C GLY A 56 5.32 17.43 -6.94
N ARG A 57 6.26 18.23 -6.42
CA ARG A 57 7.32 17.77 -5.48
C ARG A 57 6.98 17.94 -4.00
N LYS A 58 5.81 18.49 -3.64
CA LYS A 58 5.45 18.76 -2.24
C LYS A 58 4.45 17.72 -1.72
N VAL A 59 4.87 16.95 -0.72
CA VAL A 59 3.99 16.05 0.03
C VAL A 59 2.94 16.88 0.77
N LYS A 60 1.66 16.59 0.52
CA LYS A 60 0.51 17.24 1.15
C LYS A 60 0.02 16.41 2.35
N GLU A 61 -1.20 16.73 2.78
CA GLU A 61 -1.86 16.11 3.91
C GLU A 61 -1.88 14.57 3.80
N PRO A 62 -1.62 13.88 4.94
CA PRO A 62 -1.78 12.44 5.01
C PRO A 62 -3.26 12.07 4.81
N LYS A 63 -3.49 11.05 3.99
CA LYS A 63 -4.73 10.28 4.00
C LYS A 63 -4.78 9.38 5.24
N ASN A 64 -5.91 8.71 5.40
CA ASN A 64 -6.14 7.77 6.49
C ASN A 64 -5.00 6.75 6.61
N PRO A 65 -4.31 6.67 7.77
CA PRO A 65 -3.33 5.65 8.02
C PRO A 65 -4.00 4.28 8.14
N VAL A 66 -3.30 3.24 7.71
CA VAL A 66 -3.68 1.83 7.89
C VAL A 66 -2.74 1.22 8.92
N ASN A 67 -3.31 0.82 10.05
CA ASN A 67 -2.63 0.06 11.08
C ASN A 67 -2.88 -1.44 10.86
N PHE A 68 -1.81 -2.23 10.90
CA PHE A 68 -1.86 -3.68 10.81
C PHE A 68 -1.72 -4.26 12.21
N ASP A 69 -2.85 -4.70 12.78
CA ASP A 69 -2.91 -5.39 14.06
C ASP A 69 -3.15 -6.90 13.85
N ASN A 70 -2.56 -7.73 14.71
CA ASN A 70 -2.65 -9.20 14.66
C ASN A 70 -2.14 -9.83 13.36
N ILE A 71 -0.94 -9.42 12.92
CA ILE A 71 -0.31 -9.97 11.71
C ILE A 71 0.06 -11.45 11.93
N SER A 72 -0.44 -12.33 11.09
CA SER A 72 -0.11 -13.77 11.05
C SER A 72 0.39 -14.17 9.68
N LEU A 73 1.37 -15.07 9.61
CA LEU A 73 1.88 -15.61 8.37
C LEU A 73 1.63 -17.12 8.33
N GLU A 74 1.37 -17.65 7.15
CA GLU A 74 1.16 -19.08 6.96
C GLU A 74 1.99 -19.55 5.76
N LYS A 75 2.71 -20.66 5.93
CA LYS A 75 3.47 -21.28 4.83
C LYS A 75 2.57 -22.08 3.88
N THR A 76 1.42 -22.52 4.38
CA THR A 76 0.42 -23.27 3.62
C THR A 76 -0.48 -22.32 2.86
N SER A 77 -0.78 -22.63 1.60
CA SER A 77 -1.77 -21.88 0.84
C SER A 77 -3.14 -21.96 1.50
N LYS A 78 -3.89 -20.86 1.47
CA LYS A 78 -5.32 -20.87 1.76
C LYS A 78 -6.05 -21.72 0.72
N PRO A 79 -7.17 -22.38 1.09
CA PRO A 79 -7.99 -23.12 0.13
C PRO A 79 -8.60 -22.19 -0.91
N ASP A 80 -8.88 -22.69 -2.11
CA ASP A 80 -9.44 -21.88 -3.22
C ASP A 80 -10.76 -21.17 -2.85
N SER A 81 -11.53 -21.78 -1.94
CA SER A 81 -12.76 -21.19 -1.39
C SER A 81 -12.53 -19.88 -0.63
N PHE A 82 -11.33 -19.64 -0.10
CA PHE A 82 -10.95 -18.39 0.57
C PHE A 82 -10.93 -17.21 -0.41
N TYR A 83 -10.51 -17.43 -1.65
CA TYR A 83 -10.44 -16.40 -2.69
C TYR A 83 -11.72 -16.35 -3.56
N SER A 84 -12.68 -17.24 -3.28
CA SER A 84 -13.95 -17.26 -4.00
C SER A 84 -14.82 -16.08 -3.61
N VAL A 85 -15.58 -15.59 -4.58
CA VAL A 85 -16.53 -14.48 -4.36
C VAL A 85 -17.55 -14.89 -3.28
N PRO A 86 -17.70 -14.11 -2.19
CA PRO A 86 -18.66 -14.46 -1.15
C PRO A 86 -20.10 -14.40 -1.70
N LYS A 87 -21.00 -15.26 -1.20
CA LYS A 87 -22.38 -15.42 -1.72
C LYS A 87 -23.20 -14.12 -1.79
N ASN A 88 -22.87 -13.13 -0.96
CA ASN A 88 -23.56 -11.83 -0.90
C ASN A 88 -22.76 -10.70 -1.57
N ALA A 89 -21.68 -11.00 -2.30
CA ALA A 89 -20.91 -9.98 -2.98
C ALA A 89 -21.72 -9.39 -4.14
N LYS A 90 -21.86 -8.07 -4.16
CA LYS A 90 -22.27 -7.36 -5.37
C LYS A 90 -21.04 -7.18 -6.24
N VAL A 91 -20.94 -7.96 -7.31
CA VAL A 91 -19.96 -7.73 -8.37
C VAL A 91 -20.40 -6.47 -9.12
N VAL A 92 -19.76 -5.34 -8.85
CA VAL A 92 -19.99 -4.12 -9.62
C VAL A 92 -19.17 -4.23 -10.90
N LEU A 93 -19.78 -4.75 -11.97
CA LEU A 93 -19.24 -4.59 -13.31
C LEU A 93 -19.45 -3.13 -13.71
N LYS A 94 -18.35 -2.38 -13.87
CA LYS A 94 -18.40 -0.99 -14.33
C LYS A 94 -19.02 -1.00 -15.73
N GLN A 95 -20.27 -0.54 -15.86
CA GLN A 95 -20.87 -0.30 -17.17
C GLN A 95 -20.13 0.90 -17.79
N GLY A 96 -19.62 0.68 -19.00
CA GLY A 96 -18.86 1.67 -19.77
C GLY A 96 -19.72 2.79 -20.32
#